data_AF-A0A9W8MGU9-F1
#
_entry.id   AF-A0A9W8MGU9-F1
#
_cell.length_a   1.000
_cell.length_b   1.000
_cell.length_c   1.000
_cell.angle_alpha   90.00
_cell.angle_beta   90.00
_cell.angle_gamma   90.00
#
_symmetry.space_group_name_H-M   'P 1'
#
loop_
_entity.id
_entity.type
_entity.pdbx_description
1 polymer ?
#
loop_
_entity_poly.entity_id
_entity_poly.type
_entity_poly.pdbx_seq_one_letter_code
_entity_poly.pdbx_strand_id
1 'polypeptide(L)'
;MPWSLNAYRESKRRLAIAFDVGTTYSGISYAVLDPGRVPEIKSITQFPAQEVSQAASKIPSVIYYDAKGVPRAFGAEALVDGIFERAEEEGWYKAEWFKLHLRPPTMSSTSTPIEAYVPALPPGKTAVTVVADFLGYLFKCAETYIQEKEPNGESLWSSLQNQIDFILTHPNGWEGAQQSMMRDAAVMSGLIPDTDEGHSQLSFVTEGEASLHFAPGEGVLILDAGGGTIDTTTYAKRADGWYEEIAAPQCHFNGSIFVTLAAQKYLNDLLSDSRFLDDLDHIVDCFDQTTKLRFSDPEEMQFVKFGKTKDNDETCNIRYGQLKLAGREVASFFEPAVRCVLDAIAEQQKQCKLPHISAGSPQAITYSNN
;
A
#
# COMPACT_ATOMS: atom_id res chain seq x y z
N MET A 1 4.79 -28.84 -6.00
CA MET A 1 3.99 -28.55 -4.79
C MET A 1 4.22 -27.09 -4.47
N PRO A 2 3.18 -26.25 -4.32
CA PRO A 2 3.36 -24.94 -3.71
C PRO A 2 4.03 -25.12 -2.34
N TRP A 3 4.72 -24.10 -1.84
CA TRP A 3 5.37 -24.12 -0.53
C TRP A 3 4.37 -24.58 0.54
N SER A 4 4.40 -25.85 0.91
CA SER A 4 3.61 -26.33 2.03
C SER A 4 4.32 -25.84 3.28
N LEU A 5 3.66 -24.96 4.05
CA LEU A 5 4.15 -24.57 5.36
C LEU A 5 4.51 -25.83 6.16
N ASN A 6 5.73 -25.85 6.70
CA ASN A 6 6.17 -26.96 7.53
C ASN A 6 5.59 -26.80 8.93
N ALA A 7 5.49 -27.92 9.65
CA ALA A 7 5.18 -27.88 11.07
C ALA A 7 6.22 -27.02 11.81
N TYR A 8 5.74 -26.13 12.68
CA TYR A 8 6.60 -25.26 13.47
C TYR A 8 7.45 -26.10 14.43
N ARG A 9 8.77 -25.95 14.32
CA ARG A 9 9.75 -26.88 14.91
C ARG A 9 10.22 -26.48 16.30
N GLU A 10 9.97 -25.24 16.71
CA GLU A 10 10.39 -24.76 18.02
C GLU A 10 9.54 -25.36 19.14
N SER A 11 10.13 -25.41 20.33
CA SER A 11 9.49 -26.00 21.52
C SER A 11 8.48 -25.07 22.21
N LYS A 12 8.55 -23.77 21.96
CA LYS A 12 7.69 -22.75 22.59
C LYS A 12 6.74 -22.14 21.57
N ARG A 13 5.46 -22.04 21.96
CA ARG A 13 4.44 -21.32 21.20
C ARG A 13 4.82 -19.85 21.04
N ARG A 14 4.61 -19.29 19.85
CA ARG A 14 4.81 -17.86 19.55
C ARG A 14 3.65 -17.32 18.72
N LEU A 15 3.61 -16.00 18.57
CA LEU A 15 2.71 -15.32 17.65
C LEU A 15 3.55 -14.65 16.57
N ALA A 16 3.23 -14.83 15.30
CA ALA A 16 3.81 -14.02 14.23
C ALA A 16 2.78 -13.00 13.77
N ILE A 17 3.16 -11.73 13.62
CA ILE A 17 2.32 -10.66 13.06
C ILE A 17 3.09 -9.96 11.95
N ALA A 18 2.53 -9.96 10.75
CA ALA A 18 3.09 -9.27 9.60
C ALA A 18 2.25 -8.03 9.27
N PHE A 19 2.91 -6.89 9.12
CA PHE A 19 2.29 -5.65 8.66
C PHE A 19 2.79 -5.32 7.26
N ASP A 20 1.83 -5.10 6.37
CA ASP A 20 2.05 -4.44 5.09
C ASP A 20 1.60 -2.99 5.24
N VAL A 21 2.54 -2.09 5.53
CA VAL A 21 2.27 -0.65 5.57
C VAL A 21 2.44 -0.12 4.17
N GLY A 22 1.37 0.02 3.39
CA GLY A 22 1.44 0.52 2.02
C GLY A 22 1.37 2.05 1.93
N THR A 23 1.47 2.57 0.71
CA THR A 23 1.33 4.03 0.48
C THR A 23 -0.12 4.49 0.60
N THR A 24 -1.06 3.70 0.06
CA THR A 24 -2.50 4.03 0.02
C THR A 24 -3.30 3.20 1.01
N TYR A 25 -3.03 1.89 1.07
CA TYR A 25 -3.70 0.95 1.95
C TYR A 25 -2.67 0.08 2.65
N SER A 26 -3.02 -0.37 3.84
CA SER A 26 -2.21 -1.25 4.68
C SER A 26 -3.00 -2.48 5.08
N GLY A 27 -2.31 -3.58 5.33
CA GLY A 27 -2.89 -4.86 5.75
C GLY A 27 -2.13 -5.48 6.90
N ILE A 28 -2.80 -6.39 7.62
CA ILE A 28 -2.17 -7.14 8.71
C ILE A 28 -2.55 -8.61 8.57
N SER A 29 -1.57 -9.49 8.76
CA SER A 29 -1.82 -10.93 8.93
C SER A 29 -1.11 -11.45 10.17
N TYR A 30 -1.58 -12.56 10.71
CA TYR A 30 -0.97 -13.21 11.86
C TYR A 30 -1.05 -14.73 11.74
N ALA A 31 -0.20 -15.40 12.51
CA ALA A 31 -0.25 -16.84 12.69
C ALA A 31 0.13 -17.23 14.12
N VAL A 32 -0.65 -18.11 14.74
CA VAL A 32 -0.28 -18.75 16.01
C VAL A 32 0.66 -19.91 15.70
N LEU A 33 1.90 -19.81 16.18
CA LEU A 33 2.95 -20.79 15.92
C LEU A 33 2.96 -21.84 17.01
N ASP A 34 2.23 -22.94 16.77
CA ASP A 34 2.09 -24.07 17.70
C ASP A 34 3.16 -25.14 17.45
N PRO A 35 3.92 -25.58 18.48
CA PRO A 35 4.91 -26.66 18.34
C PRO A 35 4.33 -27.90 17.69
N GLY A 36 4.96 -28.36 16.61
CA GLY A 36 4.56 -29.55 15.85
C GLY A 36 3.33 -29.37 14.94
N ARG A 37 2.75 -28.16 14.86
CA ARG A 37 1.62 -27.87 13.96
C ARG A 37 2.05 -27.01 12.78
N VAL A 38 1.43 -27.25 11.63
CA VAL A 38 1.57 -26.37 10.46
C VAL A 38 0.81 -25.07 10.79
N PRO A 39 1.47 -23.89 10.72
CA PRO A 39 0.80 -22.61 10.97
C PRO A 39 -0.31 -22.34 9.97
N GLU A 40 -1.39 -21.73 10.45
CA GLU A 40 -2.44 -21.15 9.61
C GLU A 40 -2.25 -19.63 9.58
N ILE A 41 -2.08 -19.08 8.38
CA ILE A 41 -1.95 -17.62 8.18
C ILE A 41 -3.36 -17.05 8.08
N LYS A 42 -3.66 -16.06 8.93
CA LYS A 42 -4.96 -15.40 9.01
C LYS A 42 -4.79 -13.91 8.76
N SER A 43 -5.56 -13.36 7.83
CA SER A 43 -5.64 -11.90 7.64
C SER A 43 -6.56 -11.30 8.70
N ILE A 44 -6.23 -10.09 9.15
CA ILE A 44 -7.13 -9.26 9.93
C ILE A 44 -8.11 -8.63 8.96
N THR A 45 -9.41 -8.91 9.15
CA THR A 45 -10.46 -8.54 8.21
C THR A 45 -11.48 -7.55 8.78
N GLN A 46 -11.20 -7.00 9.95
CA GLN A 46 -12.07 -6.06 10.63
C GLN A 46 -11.21 -5.03 11.34
N PHE A 47 -11.40 -3.76 10.96
CA PHE A 47 -10.75 -2.62 11.55
C PHE A 47 -11.80 -1.63 12.09
N PRO A 48 -11.43 -0.74 13.04
CA PRO A 48 -12.31 0.33 13.50
C PRO A 48 -12.90 1.14 12.35
N ALA A 49 -14.20 1.45 12.44
CA ALA A 49 -14.96 2.25 11.46
C ALA A 49 -14.97 1.73 10.00
N GLN A 50 -14.50 0.52 9.72
CA GLN A 50 -14.56 -0.05 8.39
C GLN A 50 -15.92 -0.71 8.11
N GLU A 51 -16.56 -0.35 7.00
CA GLU A 51 -17.78 -1.01 6.54
C GLU A 51 -17.51 -2.43 6.03
N VAL A 52 -18.44 -3.36 6.32
CA VAL A 52 -18.35 -4.80 5.99
C VAL A 52 -18.25 -5.10 4.48
N SER A 53 -18.57 -4.14 3.62
CA SER A 53 -18.61 -4.28 2.15
C SER A 53 -17.31 -3.89 1.44
N GLN A 54 -16.36 -3.22 2.11
CA GLN A 54 -15.05 -2.90 1.54
C GLN A 54 -14.11 -4.11 1.64
N ALA A 55 -13.13 -4.21 0.73
CA ALA A 55 -12.14 -5.30 0.68
C ALA A 55 -11.56 -5.57 2.09
N ALA A 56 -12.08 -6.61 2.74
CA ALA A 56 -12.13 -6.68 4.19
C ALA A 56 -10.76 -6.71 4.87
N SER A 57 -9.69 -7.05 4.15
CA SER A 57 -8.35 -7.25 4.69
C SER A 57 -7.43 -6.03 4.68
N LYS A 58 -7.91 -4.86 4.22
CA LYS A 58 -7.10 -3.64 4.12
C LYS A 58 -7.76 -2.41 4.70
N ILE A 59 -6.93 -1.49 5.19
CA ILE A 59 -7.34 -0.21 5.76
C ILE A 59 -6.57 0.94 5.07
N PRO A 60 -7.19 2.12 4.82
CA PRO A 60 -6.49 3.28 4.28
C PRO A 60 -5.27 3.68 5.14
N SER A 61 -4.21 4.14 4.49
CA SER A 61 -2.97 4.62 5.15
C SER A 61 -3.04 6.14 5.34
N VAL A 62 -3.99 6.56 6.19
CA VAL A 62 -4.32 7.97 6.43
C VAL A 62 -4.38 8.24 7.92
N ILE A 63 -3.89 9.40 8.35
CA ILE A 63 -4.00 9.88 9.73
C ILE A 63 -4.40 11.36 9.71
N TYR A 64 -5.31 11.76 10.59
CA TYR A 64 -5.50 13.17 10.93
C TYR A 64 -4.81 13.50 12.25
N TYR A 65 -4.10 14.62 12.28
CA TYR A 65 -3.45 15.15 13.47
C TYR A 65 -4.05 16.49 13.88
N ASP A 66 -4.24 16.74 15.17
CA ASP A 66 -4.54 18.10 15.62
C ASP A 66 -3.31 19.02 15.53
N ALA A 67 -3.50 20.31 15.82
CA ALA A 67 -2.41 21.29 15.80
C ALA A 67 -1.27 21.03 16.81
N LYS A 68 -1.46 20.10 17.75
CA LYS A 68 -0.43 19.66 18.71
C LYS A 68 0.30 18.40 18.23
N GLY A 69 -0.04 17.88 17.05
CA GLY A 69 0.53 16.66 16.51
C GLY A 69 -0.03 15.39 17.18
N VAL A 70 -1.20 15.46 17.81
CA VAL A 70 -1.86 14.28 18.39
C VAL A 70 -2.79 13.66 17.34
N PRO A 71 -2.70 12.35 17.07
CA PRO A 71 -3.62 11.68 16.16
C PRO A 71 -5.09 11.80 16.62
N ARG A 72 -5.99 12.03 15.67
CA ARG A 72 -7.43 12.24 15.89
C ARG A 72 -8.30 11.21 15.19
N ALA A 73 -7.84 10.68 14.07
CA ALA A 73 -8.49 9.61 13.32
C ALA A 73 -7.42 8.84 12.52
N PHE A 74 -7.63 7.52 12.38
CA PHE A 74 -6.76 6.64 11.62
C PHE A 74 -7.53 5.84 10.59
N GLY A 75 -6.92 5.61 9.43
CA GLY A 75 -7.40 4.67 8.42
C GLY A 75 -8.85 4.88 8.03
N ALA A 76 -9.71 3.88 8.22
CA ALA A 76 -11.13 3.99 7.85
C ALA A 76 -11.86 5.08 8.64
N GLU A 77 -11.47 5.34 9.91
CA GLU A 77 -12.03 6.44 10.70
C GLU A 77 -11.75 7.80 10.04
N ALA A 78 -10.63 7.94 9.33
CA ALA A 78 -10.28 9.18 8.64
C ALA A 78 -11.15 9.45 7.40
N LEU A 79 -11.94 8.46 6.95
CA LEU A 79 -12.80 8.54 5.77
C LEU A 79 -14.29 8.52 6.11
N VAL A 80 -14.66 8.51 7.39
CA VAL A 80 -16.07 8.56 7.82
C VAL A 80 -16.66 9.93 7.51
N ASP A 81 -17.92 9.95 7.05
CA ASP A 81 -18.69 11.17 6.82
C ASP A 81 -18.59 12.13 8.02
N GLY A 82 -18.31 13.41 7.75
CA GLY A 82 -18.15 14.45 8.78
C GLY A 82 -16.73 14.64 9.31
N ILE A 83 -15.80 13.72 9.04
CA ILE A 83 -14.40 13.85 9.51
C ILE A 83 -13.65 14.92 8.76
N PHE A 84 -13.90 15.07 7.47
CA PHE A 84 -13.32 16.15 6.67
C PHE A 84 -13.75 17.53 7.20
N GLU A 85 -15.06 17.74 7.36
CA GLU A 85 -15.61 18.99 7.88
C GLU A 85 -15.08 19.29 9.28
N ARG A 86 -15.02 18.27 10.14
CA ARG A 86 -14.45 18.39 11.48
C ARG A 86 -12.97 18.75 11.45
N ALA A 87 -12.19 18.14 10.55
CA ALA A 87 -10.79 18.43 10.38
C ALA A 87 -10.57 19.89 9.94
N GLU A 88 -11.41 20.41 9.04
CA GLU A 88 -11.37 21.82 8.66
C GLU A 88 -11.75 22.75 9.83
N GLU A 89 -12.84 22.46 10.54
CA GLU A 89 -13.32 23.26 11.67
C GLU A 89 -12.33 23.30 12.84
N GLU A 90 -11.73 22.16 13.18
CA GLU A 90 -10.78 22.03 14.30
C GLU A 90 -9.31 22.28 13.89
N GLY A 91 -9.05 22.55 12.60
CA GLY A 91 -7.70 22.81 12.08
C GLY A 91 -6.77 21.61 12.18
N TRP A 92 -7.25 20.42 11.82
CA TRP A 92 -6.45 19.21 11.76
C TRP A 92 -5.64 19.13 10.45
N TYR A 93 -4.54 18.41 10.50
CA TYR A 93 -3.63 18.16 9.40
C TYR A 93 -3.74 16.70 8.95
N LYS A 94 -4.09 16.49 7.67
CA LYS A 94 -4.09 15.16 7.05
C LYS A 94 -2.67 14.73 6.73
N ALA A 95 -2.32 13.49 7.08
CA ALA A 95 -1.12 12.80 6.64
C ALA A 95 -1.53 11.62 5.77
N GLU A 96 -1.20 11.68 4.49
CA GLU A 96 -1.38 10.59 3.53
C GLU A 96 -0.11 10.44 2.68
N TRP A 97 0.04 9.26 2.08
CA TRP A 97 1.21 8.89 1.27
C TRP A 97 2.54 9.06 2.03
N PHE A 98 2.50 9.05 3.36
CA PHE A 98 3.64 9.31 4.24
C PHE A 98 4.78 8.32 4.04
N LYS A 99 4.50 7.09 3.57
CA LYS A 99 5.52 6.08 3.21
C LYS A 99 6.47 6.62 2.13
N LEU A 100 5.99 7.42 1.17
CA LEU A 100 6.82 7.97 0.09
C LEU A 100 7.90 8.93 0.61
N HIS A 101 7.75 9.51 1.81
CA HIS A 101 8.78 10.33 2.45
C HIS A 101 9.95 9.50 3.01
N LEU A 102 9.83 8.17 3.10
CA LEU A 102 10.94 7.28 3.48
C LEU A 102 11.82 6.88 2.30
N ARG A 103 11.44 7.21 1.05
CA ARG A 103 12.12 6.75 -0.17
C ARG A 103 13.63 7.00 -0.18
N PRO A 104 14.43 6.12 -0.82
CA PRO A 104 15.84 6.40 -1.08
C PRO A 104 16.04 7.68 -1.90
N PRO A 105 16.98 8.59 -1.54
CA PRO A 105 17.23 9.82 -2.28
C PRO A 105 17.70 9.59 -3.73
N THR A 106 18.30 8.42 -4.00
CA THR A 106 18.79 8.02 -5.33
C THR A 106 17.66 7.71 -6.32
N MET A 107 16.42 7.63 -5.85
CA MET A 107 15.25 7.26 -6.65
C MET A 107 14.37 8.45 -7.05
N SER A 108 14.77 9.68 -6.75
CA SER A 108 14.08 10.87 -7.24
C SER A 108 14.16 10.92 -8.78
N SER A 109 13.00 10.81 -9.44
CA SER A 109 12.89 10.86 -10.91
C SER A 109 13.54 12.11 -11.48
N THR A 110 14.26 11.97 -12.59
CA THR A 110 14.92 13.06 -13.30
C THR A 110 13.96 13.94 -14.12
N SER A 111 12.69 13.54 -14.29
CA SER A 111 11.75 14.23 -15.19
C SER A 111 10.65 15.04 -14.49
N THR A 112 10.25 14.71 -13.26
CA THR A 112 9.36 15.55 -12.43
C THR A 112 9.65 15.32 -10.95
N PRO A 113 9.87 16.37 -10.13
CA PRO A 113 10.08 16.20 -8.70
C PRO A 113 8.83 15.59 -8.06
N ILE A 114 8.94 14.36 -7.55
CA ILE A 114 7.88 13.70 -6.77
C ILE A 114 7.46 14.56 -5.58
N GLU A 115 8.39 15.38 -5.08
CA GLU A 115 8.18 16.38 -4.03
C GLU A 115 7.07 17.39 -4.36
N ALA A 116 6.78 17.63 -5.64
CA ALA A 116 5.70 18.52 -6.04
C ALA A 116 4.30 17.93 -5.81
N TYR A 117 4.21 16.61 -5.65
CA TYR A 117 2.93 15.90 -5.58
C TYR A 117 2.70 15.14 -4.27
N VAL A 118 3.76 14.77 -3.54
CA VAL A 118 3.59 14.14 -2.23
C VAL A 118 3.21 15.21 -1.21
N PRO A 119 2.06 15.09 -0.52
CA PRO A 119 1.64 16.06 0.49
C PRO A 119 2.70 16.27 1.56
N ALA A 120 2.83 17.51 2.02
CA ALA A 120 3.70 17.83 3.14
C ALA A 120 3.24 17.09 4.40
N LEU A 121 4.20 16.66 5.21
CA LEU A 121 3.88 16.07 6.51
C LEU A 121 3.31 17.14 7.46
N PRO A 122 2.45 16.75 8.42
CA PRO A 122 1.95 17.66 9.44
C PRO A 122 3.07 18.39 10.19
N PRO A 123 2.82 19.62 10.68
CA PRO A 123 3.82 20.40 11.41
C PRO A 123 4.45 19.62 12.57
N GLY A 124 5.78 19.60 12.62
CA GLY A 124 6.54 18.92 13.68
C GLY A 124 6.58 17.39 13.58
N LYS A 125 5.98 16.78 12.55
CA LYS A 125 6.06 15.34 12.29
C LYS A 125 7.14 15.02 11.26
N THR A 126 7.83 13.91 11.47
CA THR A 126 8.70 13.27 10.47
C THR A 126 8.03 12.02 9.91
N ALA A 127 8.47 11.53 8.75
CA ALA A 127 7.92 10.31 8.15
C ALA A 127 8.00 9.12 9.12
N VAL A 128 9.13 8.97 9.82
CA VAL A 128 9.32 7.94 10.86
C VAL A 128 8.26 8.06 11.96
N THR A 129 7.99 9.28 12.46
CA THR A 129 6.98 9.47 13.51
C THR A 129 5.56 9.17 13.03
N VAL A 130 5.23 9.49 11.78
CA VAL A 130 3.91 9.19 11.21
C VAL A 130 3.74 7.68 11.01
N VAL A 131 4.78 7.00 10.50
CA VAL A 131 4.79 5.53 10.39
C VAL A 131 4.72 4.87 11.77
N ALA A 132 5.37 5.43 12.79
CA ALA A 132 5.28 4.92 14.16
C ALA A 132 3.86 5.04 14.71
N ASP A 133 3.23 6.22 14.62
CA ASP A 133 1.86 6.41 15.05
C ASP A 133 0.92 5.43 14.34
N PHE A 134 1.11 5.21 13.03
CA PHE A 134 0.32 4.26 12.25
C PHE A 134 0.55 2.80 12.65
N LEU A 135 1.80 2.37 12.84
CA LEU A 135 2.14 1.01 13.29
C LEU A 135 1.54 0.72 14.66
N GLY A 136 1.58 1.69 15.58
CA GLY A 136 0.95 1.55 16.90
C GLY A 136 -0.56 1.34 16.79
N TYR A 137 -1.22 2.10 15.90
CA TYR A 137 -2.64 1.90 15.58
C TYR A 137 -2.92 0.51 14.99
N LEU A 138 -2.15 0.08 13.99
CA LEU A 138 -2.31 -1.24 13.36
C LEU A 138 -2.11 -2.37 14.37
N PHE A 139 -1.09 -2.27 15.22
CA PHE A 139 -0.85 -3.27 16.27
C PHE A 139 -1.98 -3.32 17.28
N LYS A 140 -2.58 -2.19 17.63
CA LYS A 140 -3.76 -2.17 18.49
C LYS A 140 -4.96 -2.84 17.81
N CYS A 141 -5.16 -2.62 16.51
CA CYS A 141 -6.19 -3.31 15.74
C CYS A 141 -5.95 -4.83 15.74
N ALA A 142 -4.70 -5.26 15.57
CA ALA A 142 -4.33 -6.66 15.61
C ALA A 142 -4.58 -7.31 16.98
N GLU A 143 -4.19 -6.63 18.06
CA GLU A 143 -4.49 -7.05 19.42
C GLU A 143 -5.99 -7.30 19.61
N THR A 144 -6.82 -6.28 19.34
CA THR A 144 -8.27 -6.37 19.53
C THR A 144 -8.87 -7.49 18.68
N TYR A 145 -8.49 -7.58 17.40
CA TYR A 145 -9.00 -8.61 16.51
C TYR A 145 -8.65 -10.02 16.99
N ILE A 146 -7.39 -10.26 17.38
CA ILE A 146 -6.93 -11.58 17.85
C ILE A 146 -7.65 -11.95 19.16
N GLN A 147 -7.80 -11.00 20.09
CA GLN A 147 -8.53 -11.23 21.34
C GLN A 147 -10.00 -11.60 21.12
N GLU A 148 -10.65 -11.01 20.11
CA GLU A 148 -12.07 -11.24 19.79
C GLU A 148 -12.30 -12.52 18.97
N LYS A 149 -11.41 -12.85 18.02
CA LYS A 149 -11.65 -13.91 17.03
C LYS A 149 -11.00 -15.25 17.37
N GLU A 150 -9.92 -15.27 18.15
CA GLU A 150 -9.30 -16.53 18.56
C GLU A 150 -10.02 -17.18 19.75
N PRO A 151 -10.11 -18.52 19.81
CA PRO A 151 -10.62 -19.22 20.99
C PRO A 151 -9.80 -18.89 22.24
N ASN A 152 -10.44 -18.36 23.27
CA ASN A 152 -9.79 -17.83 24.47
C ASN A 152 -8.78 -16.71 24.17
N GLY A 153 -9.08 -15.83 23.21
CA GLY A 153 -8.17 -14.81 22.67
C GLY A 153 -7.52 -13.91 23.72
N GLU A 154 -8.23 -13.47 24.77
CA GLU A 154 -7.64 -12.68 25.86
C GLU A 154 -6.50 -13.42 26.59
N SER A 155 -6.70 -14.70 26.88
CA SER A 155 -5.70 -15.56 27.53
C SER A 155 -4.54 -15.88 26.58
N LEU A 156 -4.85 -16.15 25.32
CA LEU A 156 -3.86 -16.35 24.26
C LEU A 156 -2.95 -15.12 24.16
N TRP A 157 -3.53 -13.93 23.99
CA TRP A 157 -2.81 -12.67 23.90
C TRP A 157 -1.95 -12.43 25.13
N SER A 158 -2.53 -12.53 26.33
CA SER A 158 -1.79 -12.32 27.59
C SER A 158 -0.57 -13.23 27.73
N SER A 159 -0.66 -14.47 27.22
CA SER A 159 0.44 -15.44 27.25
C SER A 159 1.53 -15.21 26.18
N LEU A 160 1.18 -14.56 25.05
CA LEU A 160 2.04 -14.42 23.88
C LEU A 160 2.47 -12.99 23.57
N GLN A 161 1.89 -11.96 24.19
CA GLN A 161 2.18 -10.54 23.90
C GLN A 161 3.67 -10.16 24.04
N ASN A 162 4.44 -10.92 24.83
CA ASN A 162 5.89 -10.76 24.99
C ASN A 162 6.72 -11.77 24.16
N GLN A 163 6.07 -12.54 23.30
CA GLN A 163 6.64 -13.61 22.47
C GLN A 163 6.16 -13.50 21.02
N ILE A 164 6.09 -12.25 20.52
CA ILE A 164 5.68 -11.96 19.16
C ILE A 164 6.92 -11.85 18.26
N ASP A 165 6.87 -12.45 17.08
CA ASP A 165 7.75 -12.14 15.96
C ASP A 165 7.02 -11.20 15.00
N PHE A 166 7.62 -10.06 14.70
CA PHE A 166 7.08 -9.05 13.80
C PHE A 166 7.74 -9.12 12.44
N ILE A 167 6.94 -8.96 11.39
CA ILE A 167 7.41 -8.90 10.02
C ILE A 167 6.91 -7.60 9.40
N LEU A 168 7.81 -6.80 8.83
CA LEU A 168 7.44 -5.61 8.04
C LEU A 168 7.82 -5.82 6.58
N THR A 169 6.86 -5.59 5.69
CA THR A 169 7.13 -5.56 4.24
C THR A 169 7.68 -4.19 3.84
N HIS A 170 8.52 -4.17 2.82
CA HIS A 170 8.93 -2.92 2.16
C HIS A 170 9.13 -3.14 0.65
N PRO A 171 9.09 -2.07 -0.15
CA PRO A 171 9.35 -2.17 -1.59
C PRO A 171 10.76 -2.71 -1.86
N ASN A 172 10.94 -3.41 -2.98
CA ASN A 172 12.27 -3.90 -3.36
C ASN A 172 13.22 -2.72 -3.62
N GLY A 173 14.47 -2.80 -3.15
CA GLY A 173 15.43 -1.69 -3.23
C GLY A 173 15.38 -0.71 -2.06
N TRP A 174 14.53 -0.95 -1.04
CA TRP A 174 14.45 -0.16 0.19
C TRP A 174 15.25 -0.80 1.35
N GLU A 175 16.43 -1.35 1.06
CA GLU A 175 17.30 -1.95 2.08
C GLU A 175 18.15 -0.89 2.82
N GLY A 176 18.76 -1.29 3.94
CA GLY A 176 19.70 -0.44 4.67
C GLY A 176 19.02 0.72 5.41
N ALA A 177 19.14 1.95 4.89
CA ALA A 177 18.66 3.15 5.59
C ALA A 177 17.14 3.16 5.77
N GLN A 178 16.40 2.70 4.77
CA GLN A 178 14.94 2.61 4.79
C GLN A 178 14.45 1.61 5.85
N GLN A 179 15.02 0.39 5.89
CA GLN A 179 14.77 -0.57 6.96
C GLN A 179 15.15 -0.01 8.35
N SER A 180 16.23 0.79 8.45
CA SER A 180 16.58 1.47 9.71
C SER A 180 15.48 2.43 10.14
N MET A 181 14.98 3.28 9.25
CA MET A 181 13.89 4.21 9.54
C MET A 181 12.60 3.49 9.95
N MET A 182 12.26 2.36 9.30
CA MET A 182 11.09 1.56 9.66
C MET A 182 11.27 0.82 10.99
N ARG A 183 12.50 0.39 11.31
CA ARG A 183 12.84 -0.19 12.62
C ARG A 183 12.72 0.84 13.73
N ASP A 184 13.21 2.06 13.50
CA ASP A 184 13.04 3.18 14.44
C ASP A 184 11.54 3.45 14.68
N ALA A 185 10.71 3.41 13.64
CA ALA A 185 9.26 3.53 13.77
C ALA A 185 8.63 2.37 14.56
N ALA A 186 9.10 1.14 14.39
CA ALA A 186 8.65 -0.02 15.16
C ALA A 186 9.02 0.08 16.65
N VAL A 187 10.19 0.64 16.96
CA VAL A 187 10.60 0.95 18.34
C VAL A 187 9.71 2.06 18.92
N MET A 188 9.56 3.17 18.20
CA MET A 188 8.78 4.33 18.66
C MET A 188 7.30 4.03 18.88
N SER A 189 6.74 3.11 18.09
CA SER A 189 5.35 2.66 18.21
C SER A 189 5.12 1.67 19.36
N GLY A 190 6.19 1.17 19.98
CA GLY A 190 6.13 0.17 21.04
C GLY A 190 5.85 -1.25 20.54
N LEU A 191 5.97 -1.52 19.23
CA LEU A 191 5.93 -2.88 18.70
C LEU A 191 7.07 -3.72 19.27
N ILE A 192 8.29 -3.15 19.28
CA ILE A 192 9.49 -3.79 19.82
C ILE A 192 10.20 -2.85 20.82
N PRO A 193 10.86 -3.39 21.86
CA PRO A 193 11.73 -2.59 22.70
C PRO A 193 13.05 -2.26 21.98
N ASP A 194 13.67 -1.14 22.36
CA ASP A 194 15.01 -0.77 21.87
C ASP A 194 16.11 -1.57 22.59
N THR A 195 16.14 -2.88 22.38
CA THR A 195 17.14 -3.81 22.89
C THR A 195 17.50 -4.84 21.84
N ASP A 196 18.66 -5.48 21.96
CA ASP A 196 19.10 -6.53 21.01
C ASP A 196 18.05 -7.62 20.84
N GLU A 197 17.38 -8.03 21.92
CA GLU A 197 16.29 -9.00 21.87
C GLU A 197 15.08 -8.46 21.10
N GLY A 198 14.68 -7.21 21.33
CA GLY A 198 13.57 -6.57 20.60
C GLY A 198 13.86 -6.45 19.11
N HIS A 199 15.07 -6.01 18.77
CA HIS A 199 15.52 -5.93 17.37
C HIS A 199 15.54 -7.31 16.70
N SER A 200 15.83 -8.38 17.43
CA SER A 200 15.79 -9.75 16.90
C SER A 200 14.38 -10.29 16.64
N GLN A 201 13.35 -9.67 17.21
CA GLN A 201 11.94 -10.03 16.99
C GLN A 201 11.37 -9.41 15.71
N LEU A 202 12.04 -8.42 15.11
CA LEU A 202 11.61 -7.77 13.89
C LEU A 202 12.41 -8.26 12.68
N SER A 203 11.70 -8.84 11.72
CA SER A 203 12.24 -9.20 10.41
C SER A 203 11.66 -8.31 9.31
N PHE A 204 12.44 -8.10 8.27
CA PHE A 204 11.99 -7.42 7.05
C PHE A 204 11.90 -8.43 5.91
N VAL A 205 10.90 -8.27 5.06
CA VAL A 205 10.75 -9.03 3.82
C VAL A 205 10.42 -8.05 2.69
N THR A 206 10.91 -8.29 1.49
CA THR A 206 10.49 -7.44 0.37
C THR A 206 9.07 -7.81 -0.07
N GLU A 207 8.32 -6.86 -0.61
CA GLU A 207 6.99 -7.09 -1.19
C GLU A 207 7.06 -8.15 -2.32
N GLY A 208 8.15 -8.15 -3.10
CA GLY A 208 8.43 -9.17 -4.12
C GLY A 208 8.65 -10.58 -3.54
N GLU A 209 9.44 -10.72 -2.47
CA GLU A 209 9.65 -12.00 -1.78
C GLU A 209 8.36 -12.52 -1.16
N ALA A 210 7.58 -11.65 -0.51
CA ALA A 210 6.28 -12.00 0.03
C ALA A 210 5.34 -12.56 -1.05
N SER A 211 5.35 -11.95 -2.23
CA SER A 211 4.53 -12.35 -3.39
C SER A 211 4.98 -13.67 -4.02
N LEU A 212 6.28 -13.97 -4.00
CA LEU A 212 6.84 -15.21 -4.55
C LEU A 212 6.27 -16.47 -3.87
N HIS A 213 5.84 -16.37 -2.60
CA HIS A 213 5.19 -17.47 -1.89
C HIS A 213 3.86 -17.92 -2.52
N PHE A 214 3.17 -17.02 -3.24
CA PHE A 214 1.90 -17.31 -3.91
C PHE A 214 2.05 -17.79 -5.34
N ALA A 215 3.14 -17.42 -6.02
CA ALA A 215 3.39 -17.74 -7.43
C ALA A 215 4.79 -18.35 -7.66
N PRO A 216 5.11 -19.52 -7.06
CA PRO A 216 6.42 -20.15 -7.24
C PRO A 216 6.59 -20.75 -8.65
N GLY A 217 7.81 -20.67 -9.19
CA GLY A 217 8.19 -21.21 -10.51
C GLY A 217 9.71 -21.37 -10.64
N GLU A 218 10.20 -21.93 -11.75
CA GLU A 218 11.65 -22.08 -11.95
C GLU A 218 12.34 -20.71 -12.20
N GLY A 219 11.61 -19.79 -12.82
CA GLY A 219 11.97 -18.37 -12.93
C GLY A 219 10.68 -17.54 -12.94
N VAL A 220 10.63 -16.50 -12.11
CA VAL A 220 9.42 -15.71 -11.88
C VAL A 220 9.79 -14.24 -11.89
N LEU A 221 9.10 -13.45 -12.72
CA LEU A 221 9.11 -12.00 -12.62
C LEU A 221 7.89 -11.59 -11.82
N ILE A 222 8.11 -10.92 -10.70
CA ILE A 222 7.08 -10.30 -9.89
C ILE A 222 6.99 -8.83 -10.30
N LEU A 223 5.78 -8.39 -10.62
CA LEU A 223 5.41 -7.00 -10.87
C LEU A 223 4.38 -6.62 -9.80
N ASP A 224 4.81 -5.81 -8.83
CA ASP A 224 3.92 -5.22 -7.84
C ASP A 224 3.60 -3.77 -8.26
N ALA A 225 2.38 -3.56 -8.75
CA ALA A 225 1.89 -2.25 -9.17
C ALA A 225 1.01 -1.65 -8.07
N GLY A 226 1.65 -1.20 -7.00
CA GLY A 226 1.00 -0.67 -5.81
C GLY A 226 0.45 0.75 -5.94
N GLY A 227 0.05 1.31 -4.79
CA GLY A 227 -0.52 2.66 -4.71
C GLY A 227 0.47 3.76 -5.07
N GLY A 228 1.71 3.66 -4.58
CA GLY A 228 2.75 4.67 -4.79
C GLY A 228 3.88 4.24 -5.72
N THR A 229 4.20 2.94 -5.73
CA THR A 229 5.35 2.38 -6.45
C THR A 229 4.92 1.29 -7.43
N ILE A 230 5.76 1.08 -8.43
CA ILE A 230 5.77 -0.08 -9.30
C ILE A 230 7.11 -0.76 -9.10
N ASP A 231 7.07 -1.93 -8.50
CA ASP A 231 8.24 -2.72 -8.14
C ASP A 231 8.34 -3.93 -9.08
N THR A 232 9.51 -4.14 -9.67
CA THR A 232 9.79 -5.33 -10.49
C THR A 232 11.02 -6.04 -9.97
N THR A 233 10.86 -7.33 -9.74
CA THR A 233 11.96 -8.20 -9.31
C THR A 233 11.85 -9.54 -9.99
N THR A 234 12.98 -10.05 -10.47
CA THR A 234 13.03 -11.37 -11.11
C THR A 234 13.82 -12.34 -10.26
N TYR A 235 13.18 -13.46 -9.92
CA TYR A 235 13.75 -14.53 -9.12
C TYR A 235 13.97 -15.78 -9.98
N ALA A 236 15.01 -16.54 -9.68
CA ALA A 236 15.16 -17.92 -10.14
C ALA A 236 15.27 -18.88 -8.97
N LYS A 237 14.73 -20.08 -9.17
CA LYS A 237 14.86 -21.15 -8.21
C LYS A 237 16.23 -21.81 -8.32
N ARG A 238 16.93 -21.90 -7.20
CA ARG A 238 18.21 -22.58 -7.04
C ARG A 238 18.00 -24.08 -6.86
N ALA A 239 19.07 -24.84 -7.05
CA ALA A 239 19.05 -26.31 -6.91
C ALA A 239 18.69 -26.80 -5.49
N ASP A 240 18.92 -25.97 -4.46
CA ASP A 240 18.54 -26.24 -3.07
C ASP A 240 17.07 -25.88 -2.76
N GLY A 241 16.33 -25.38 -3.75
CA GLY A 241 14.92 -25.01 -3.65
C GLY A 241 14.66 -23.58 -3.18
N TRP A 242 15.70 -22.83 -2.78
CA TRP A 242 15.60 -21.40 -2.46
C TRP A 242 15.55 -20.56 -3.73
N TYR A 243 15.09 -19.32 -3.60
CA TYR A 243 15.11 -18.37 -4.70
C TYR A 243 16.25 -17.37 -4.51
N GLU A 244 16.80 -16.91 -5.63
CA GLU A 244 17.70 -15.76 -5.66
C GLU A 244 17.22 -14.75 -6.70
N GLU A 245 17.43 -13.47 -6.40
CA GLU A 245 17.26 -12.40 -7.37
C GLU A 245 18.31 -12.56 -8.48
N ILE A 246 17.87 -12.62 -9.74
CA ILE A 246 18.75 -12.83 -10.91
C ILE A 246 18.95 -11.56 -11.76
N ALA A 247 18.30 -10.47 -11.37
CA ALA A 247 18.43 -9.14 -11.95
C ALA A 247 18.29 -8.12 -10.82
N ALA A 248 18.86 -6.92 -10.99
CA ALA A 248 18.73 -5.88 -9.98
C ALA A 248 17.24 -5.48 -9.88
N PRO A 249 16.65 -5.44 -8.68
CA PRO A 249 15.27 -5.00 -8.52
C PRO A 249 15.13 -3.54 -8.95
N GLN A 250 13.94 -3.21 -9.47
CA GLN A 250 13.60 -1.84 -9.85
C GLN A 250 12.35 -1.42 -9.10
N CYS A 251 12.36 -0.20 -8.59
CA CYS A 251 11.22 0.42 -7.94
C CYS A 251 11.02 1.80 -8.59
N HIS A 252 9.82 2.05 -9.10
CA HIS A 252 9.47 3.27 -9.81
C HIS A 252 8.28 3.95 -9.14
N PHE A 253 8.35 5.27 -8.97
CA PHE A 253 7.22 6.06 -8.47
C PHE A 253 6.22 6.36 -9.59
N ASN A 254 5.49 5.34 -9.99
CA ASN A 254 4.44 5.41 -11.02
C ASN A 254 3.22 4.58 -10.63
N GLY A 255 3.01 4.33 -9.32
CA GLY A 255 1.85 3.59 -8.81
C GLY A 255 0.52 4.30 -9.07
N SER A 256 -0.57 3.73 -8.56
CA SER A 256 -1.94 4.20 -8.79
C SER A 256 -2.16 5.71 -8.56
N ILE A 257 -1.48 6.32 -7.58
CA ILE A 257 -1.56 7.76 -7.28
C ILE A 257 -1.14 8.62 -8.48
N PHE A 258 -0.20 8.17 -9.30
CA PHE A 258 0.25 8.95 -10.46
C PHE A 258 -0.82 9.04 -11.56
N VAL A 259 -1.74 8.06 -11.61
CA VAL A 259 -2.95 8.14 -12.45
C VAL A 259 -3.88 9.25 -11.93
N THR A 260 -4.05 9.32 -10.61
CA THR A 260 -4.83 10.37 -9.93
C THR A 260 -4.26 11.75 -10.19
N LEU A 261 -2.94 11.92 -10.08
CA LEU A 261 -2.25 13.19 -10.32
C LEU A 261 -2.35 13.63 -11.79
N ALA A 262 -2.25 12.68 -12.73
CA ALA A 262 -2.46 12.97 -14.15
C ALA A 262 -3.90 13.44 -14.42
N ALA A 263 -4.89 12.80 -13.77
CA ALA A 263 -6.29 13.23 -13.83
C ALA A 263 -6.49 14.61 -13.20
N GLN A 264 -5.97 14.87 -11.99
CA GLN A 264 -6.06 16.17 -11.32
C GLN A 264 -5.49 17.30 -12.18
N LYS A 265 -4.31 17.09 -12.78
CA LYS A 265 -3.72 18.07 -13.69
C LYS A 265 -4.63 18.36 -14.88
N TYR A 266 -5.15 17.32 -15.53
CA TYR A 266 -6.07 17.49 -16.65
C TYR A 266 -7.35 18.23 -16.25
N LEU A 267 -7.92 17.86 -15.10
CA LEU A 267 -9.15 18.45 -14.57
C LEU A 267 -8.98 19.91 -14.16
N ASN A 268 -7.84 20.27 -13.56
CA ASN A 268 -7.50 21.66 -13.27
C ASN A 268 -7.52 22.52 -14.54
N ASP A 269 -6.92 22.03 -15.62
CA ASP A 269 -6.87 22.74 -16.90
C ASP A 269 -8.28 22.84 -17.52
N LEU A 270 -9.04 21.74 -17.52
CA LEU A 270 -10.41 21.68 -18.04
C LEU A 270 -11.38 22.59 -17.28
N LEU A 271 -11.19 22.74 -15.97
CA LEU A 271 -12.07 23.52 -15.08
C LEU A 271 -11.57 24.93 -14.82
N SER A 272 -10.48 25.36 -15.44
CA SER A 272 -9.80 26.64 -15.14
C SER A 272 -10.70 27.87 -15.15
N ASP A 273 -11.71 27.90 -16.02
CA ASP A 273 -12.72 28.98 -16.11
C ASP A 273 -14.09 28.59 -15.52
N SER A 274 -14.20 27.42 -14.90
CA SER A 274 -15.42 26.88 -14.32
C SER A 274 -15.55 27.20 -12.84
N ARG A 275 -16.79 27.40 -12.37
CA ARG A 275 -17.08 27.50 -10.92
C ARG A 275 -16.75 26.22 -10.14
N PHE A 276 -16.60 25.10 -10.83
CA PHE A 276 -16.28 23.80 -10.22
C PHE A 276 -14.79 23.60 -9.99
N LEU A 277 -13.94 24.58 -10.35
CA LEU A 277 -12.52 24.54 -9.98
C LEU A 277 -12.35 24.50 -8.45
N ASP A 278 -13.21 25.20 -7.71
CA ASP A 278 -13.22 25.17 -6.24
C ASP A 278 -13.58 23.78 -5.67
N ASP A 279 -14.23 22.93 -6.47
CA ASP A 279 -14.58 21.55 -6.12
C ASP A 279 -13.57 20.52 -6.67
N LEU A 280 -12.42 20.97 -7.23
CA LEU A 280 -11.48 20.09 -7.94
C LEU A 280 -11.05 18.88 -7.11
N ASP A 281 -10.65 19.09 -5.85
CA ASP A 281 -10.17 18.01 -4.99
C ASP A 281 -11.26 16.95 -4.76
N HIS A 282 -12.51 17.37 -4.54
CA HIS A 282 -13.66 16.47 -4.43
C HIS A 282 -13.95 15.72 -5.74
N ILE A 283 -13.83 16.38 -6.89
CA ILE A 283 -14.01 15.75 -8.21
C ILE A 283 -12.92 14.68 -8.44
N VAL A 284 -11.67 14.98 -8.08
CA VAL A 284 -10.55 14.04 -8.16
C VAL A 284 -10.76 12.85 -7.25
N ASP A 285 -11.20 13.08 -6.01
CA ASP A 285 -11.54 11.99 -5.08
C ASP A 285 -12.66 11.09 -5.62
N CYS A 286 -13.70 11.69 -6.21
CA CYS A 286 -14.77 10.94 -6.89
C CYS A 286 -14.23 10.11 -8.06
N PHE A 287 -13.33 10.67 -8.88
CA PHE A 287 -12.68 9.94 -9.96
C PHE A 287 -11.87 8.76 -9.42
N ASP A 288 -11.10 8.98 -8.35
CA ASP A 288 -10.22 7.98 -7.75
C ASP A 288 -10.98 6.77 -7.20
N GLN A 289 -12.09 7.04 -6.51
CA GLN A 289 -12.92 6.02 -5.86
C GLN A 289 -13.88 5.30 -6.81
N THR A 290 -14.12 5.83 -8.02
CA THR A 290 -15.13 5.28 -8.93
C THR A 290 -14.60 5.04 -10.34
N THR A 291 -14.42 6.10 -11.12
CA THR A 291 -14.10 6.03 -12.55
C THR A 291 -12.77 5.33 -12.80
N LYS A 292 -11.73 5.66 -12.04
CA LYS A 292 -10.39 5.04 -12.14
C LYS A 292 -10.47 3.52 -11.97
N LEU A 293 -11.21 3.05 -10.97
CA LEU A 293 -11.31 1.62 -10.61
C LEU A 293 -12.13 0.80 -11.61
N ARG A 294 -13.05 1.44 -12.35
CA ARG A 294 -13.95 0.78 -13.29
C ARG A 294 -13.51 0.91 -14.75
N PHE A 295 -12.53 1.77 -15.02
CA PHE A 295 -12.04 2.02 -16.36
C PHE A 295 -11.41 0.76 -16.97
N SER A 296 -11.87 0.38 -18.15
CA SER A 296 -11.38 -0.81 -18.86
C SER A 296 -11.34 -0.67 -20.38
N ASP A 297 -12.03 0.33 -20.95
CA ASP A 297 -12.14 0.52 -22.40
C ASP A 297 -11.95 2.01 -22.77
N PRO A 298 -10.92 2.36 -23.58
CA PRO A 298 -10.68 3.73 -24.04
C PRO A 298 -11.73 4.26 -25.03
N GLU A 299 -12.53 3.40 -25.65
CA GLU A 299 -13.58 3.81 -26.60
C GLU A 299 -14.90 4.17 -25.90
N GLU A 300 -15.06 3.78 -24.63
CA GLU A 300 -16.25 4.08 -23.85
C GLU A 300 -16.15 5.42 -23.11
N MET A 301 -17.26 6.16 -23.09
CA MET A 301 -17.37 7.41 -22.33
C MET A 301 -17.36 7.13 -20.83
N GLN A 302 -16.61 7.95 -20.11
CA GLN A 302 -16.45 7.83 -18.66
C GLN A 302 -17.19 8.97 -17.96
N PHE A 303 -17.68 8.70 -16.75
CA PHE A 303 -18.48 9.64 -15.98
C PHE A 303 -17.99 9.69 -14.54
N VAL A 304 -17.69 10.90 -14.06
CA VAL A 304 -17.35 11.18 -12.66
C VAL A 304 -18.57 11.85 -12.02
N LYS A 305 -19.27 11.14 -11.13
CA LYS A 305 -20.40 11.69 -10.39
C LYS A 305 -19.90 12.39 -9.13
N PHE A 306 -19.98 13.71 -9.09
CA PHE A 306 -19.47 14.51 -7.96
C PHE A 306 -20.54 15.44 -7.35
N GLY A 307 -21.47 15.94 -8.16
CA GLY A 307 -22.42 16.98 -7.78
C GLY A 307 -23.89 16.56 -7.81
N LYS A 308 -24.79 17.51 -7.62
CA LYS A 308 -26.26 17.33 -7.64
C LYS A 308 -26.81 17.56 -9.06
N THR A 309 -28.07 17.20 -9.30
CA THR A 309 -28.71 17.31 -10.63
C THR A 309 -28.72 18.74 -11.21
N LYS A 310 -28.69 19.76 -10.34
CA LYS A 310 -28.65 21.17 -10.76
C LYS A 310 -27.25 21.67 -11.12
N ASP A 311 -26.21 20.90 -10.81
CA ASP A 311 -24.83 21.24 -11.08
C ASP A 311 -24.50 20.93 -12.54
N ASN A 312 -24.38 21.98 -13.35
CA ASN A 312 -24.17 21.90 -14.78
C ASN A 312 -23.16 22.97 -15.22
N ASP A 313 -22.31 22.60 -16.16
CA ASP A 313 -21.42 23.49 -16.91
C ASP A 313 -21.14 22.82 -18.25
N GLU A 314 -21.82 23.29 -19.31
CA GLU A 314 -21.72 22.67 -20.62
C GLU A 314 -20.33 22.85 -21.26
N THR A 315 -19.61 23.91 -20.88
CA THR A 315 -18.27 24.19 -21.44
C THR A 315 -17.24 23.17 -20.99
N CYS A 316 -17.44 22.60 -19.79
CA CYS A 316 -16.60 21.56 -19.21
C CYS A 316 -17.24 20.16 -19.30
N ASN A 317 -18.28 19.96 -20.12
CA ASN A 317 -19.02 18.69 -20.23
C ASN A 317 -19.62 18.18 -18.90
N ILE A 318 -20.02 19.09 -18.02
CA ILE A 318 -20.70 18.76 -16.75
C ILE A 318 -22.21 18.87 -16.95
N ARG A 319 -22.91 17.75 -16.75
CA ARG A 319 -24.39 17.71 -16.77
C ARG A 319 -24.92 16.83 -15.65
N TYR A 320 -25.98 17.29 -14.99
CA TYR A 320 -26.63 16.58 -13.88
C TYR A 320 -25.67 16.17 -12.74
N GLY A 321 -24.68 17.01 -12.47
CA GLY A 321 -23.62 16.79 -11.48
C GLY A 321 -22.65 15.67 -11.85
N GLN A 322 -22.56 15.32 -13.13
CA GLN A 322 -21.61 14.37 -13.67
C GLN A 322 -20.69 15.06 -14.67
N LEU A 323 -19.38 14.92 -14.46
CA LEU A 323 -18.38 15.28 -15.45
C LEU A 323 -18.23 14.13 -16.43
N LYS A 324 -18.39 14.41 -17.72
CA LYS A 324 -18.20 13.42 -18.79
C LYS A 324 -16.81 13.57 -19.41
N LEU A 325 -16.07 12.46 -19.48
CA LEU A 325 -14.72 12.38 -20.05
C LEU A 325 -14.71 11.36 -21.19
N ALA A 326 -13.89 11.60 -22.21
CA ALA A 326 -13.65 10.58 -23.23
C ALA A 326 -12.79 9.45 -22.65
N GLY A 327 -13.07 8.19 -22.98
CA GLY A 327 -12.28 7.06 -22.49
C GLY A 327 -10.79 7.18 -22.82
N ARG A 328 -10.45 7.72 -24.00
CA ARG A 328 -9.07 8.04 -24.41
C ARG A 328 -8.37 9.08 -23.52
N GLU A 329 -9.12 10.03 -22.94
CA GLU A 329 -8.56 11.01 -21.99
C GLU A 329 -8.21 10.28 -20.70
N VAL A 330 -9.12 9.44 -20.19
CA VAL A 330 -8.88 8.61 -19.01
C VAL A 330 -7.71 7.65 -19.25
N ALA A 331 -7.63 6.99 -20.41
CA ALA A 331 -6.50 6.13 -20.79
C ALA A 331 -5.16 6.86 -20.73
N SER A 332 -5.13 8.13 -21.14
CA SER A 332 -3.90 8.94 -21.11
C SER A 332 -3.36 9.15 -19.69
N PHE A 333 -4.20 9.05 -18.66
CA PHE A 333 -3.77 9.14 -17.25
C PHE A 333 -3.02 7.87 -16.81
N PHE A 334 -3.34 6.71 -17.39
CA PHE A 334 -2.67 5.43 -17.11
C PHE A 334 -1.41 5.22 -17.93
N GLU A 335 -1.32 5.84 -19.11
CA GLU A 335 -0.24 5.64 -20.08
C GLU A 335 1.18 5.75 -19.48
N PRO A 336 1.51 6.74 -18.61
CA PRO A 336 2.84 6.80 -18.00
C PRO A 336 3.17 5.57 -17.14
N ALA A 337 2.20 5.09 -16.35
CA ALA A 337 2.37 3.91 -15.51
C ALA A 337 2.51 2.64 -16.37
N VAL A 338 1.67 2.49 -17.39
CA VAL A 338 1.74 1.35 -18.33
C VAL A 338 3.08 1.30 -19.04
N ARG A 339 3.58 2.43 -19.55
CA ARG A 339 4.91 2.49 -20.17
C ARG A 339 6.01 2.13 -19.19
N CYS A 340 5.94 2.65 -17.96
CA CYS A 340 6.89 2.31 -16.91
C CYS A 340 6.94 0.80 -16.65
N VAL A 341 5.78 0.12 -16.60
CA VAL A 341 5.71 -1.34 -16.46
C VAL A 341 6.40 -2.05 -17.62
N LEU A 342 6.07 -1.66 -18.86
CA LEU A 342 6.62 -2.30 -20.05
C LEU A 342 8.15 -2.13 -20.14
N ASP A 343 8.64 -0.93 -19.85
CA ASP A 343 10.07 -0.62 -19.85
C ASP A 343 10.80 -1.40 -18.74
N ALA A 344 10.21 -1.47 -17.54
CA ALA A 344 10.78 -2.22 -16.41
C ALA A 344 10.87 -3.73 -16.73
N ILE A 345 9.81 -4.32 -17.29
CA ILE A 345 9.81 -5.73 -17.72
C ILE A 345 10.88 -5.97 -18.78
N ALA A 346 11.00 -5.11 -19.79
CA ALA A 346 11.98 -5.25 -20.85
C ALA A 346 13.42 -5.20 -20.32
N GLU A 347 13.69 -4.30 -19.37
CA GLU A 347 15.01 -4.18 -18.74
C GLU A 347 15.31 -5.36 -17.80
N GLN A 348 14.33 -5.84 -17.00
CA GLN A 348 14.47 -7.07 -16.21
C GLN A 348 14.86 -8.26 -17.10
N GLN A 349 14.15 -8.46 -18.21
CA GLN A 349 14.43 -9.53 -19.17
C GLN A 349 15.83 -9.45 -19.77
N LYS A 350 16.32 -8.24 -20.04
CA LYS A 350 17.67 -7.99 -20.59
C LYS A 350 18.77 -8.24 -19.56
N GLN A 351 18.52 -7.95 -18.29
CA GLN A 351 19.49 -8.14 -17.21
C GLN A 351 19.60 -9.59 -16.72
N CYS A 352 18.57 -10.41 -16.95
CA CYS A 352 18.57 -11.82 -16.59
C CYS A 352 19.70 -12.59 -17.32
N LYS A 353 20.62 -13.18 -16.54
CA LYS A 353 21.79 -13.90 -17.08
C LYS A 353 21.55 -15.37 -17.41
N LEU A 354 20.32 -15.88 -17.30
CA LEU A 354 20.02 -17.29 -17.55
C LEU A 354 19.61 -17.54 -19.01
N PRO A 355 20.35 -18.39 -19.76
CA PRO A 355 20.06 -18.67 -21.18
C PRO A 355 18.82 -19.55 -21.43
N HIS A 356 18.06 -19.94 -20.40
CA HIS A 356 17.01 -20.96 -20.49
C HIS A 356 15.68 -20.65 -19.79
N ILE A 357 15.38 -19.38 -19.48
CA ILE A 357 13.96 -19.02 -19.40
C ILE A 357 13.50 -18.98 -20.86
N SER A 358 13.08 -20.14 -21.37
CA SER A 358 12.37 -20.18 -22.63
C SER A 358 11.25 -19.15 -22.52
N ALA A 359 11.06 -18.34 -23.56
CA ALA A 359 9.86 -17.56 -23.76
C ALA A 359 8.67 -18.52 -23.95
N GLY A 360 8.37 -19.33 -22.93
CA GLY A 360 7.07 -19.92 -22.75
C GLY A 360 6.14 -18.77 -22.42
N SER A 361 4.95 -18.80 -23.03
CA SER A 361 3.85 -17.90 -22.73
C SER A 361 3.78 -17.65 -21.22
N PRO A 362 3.65 -16.40 -20.73
CA PRO A 362 3.60 -16.10 -19.30
C PRO A 362 2.65 -17.07 -18.61
N GLN A 363 3.20 -18.02 -17.86
CA GLN A 363 2.41 -18.99 -17.13
C GLN A 363 2.00 -18.31 -15.84
N ALA A 364 0.76 -17.85 -15.82
CA ALA A 364 0.08 -17.16 -14.73
C ALA A 364 0.60 -15.74 -14.44
N ILE A 365 -0.14 -14.74 -14.94
CA ILE A 365 -0.28 -13.46 -14.23
C ILE A 365 -1.22 -13.76 -13.07
N THR A 366 -0.65 -14.04 -11.90
CA THR A 366 -1.42 -14.19 -10.67
C THR A 366 -1.64 -12.79 -10.13
N TYR A 367 -2.85 -12.27 -10.24
CA TYR A 367 -3.23 -11.07 -9.52
C TYR A 367 -3.40 -11.46 -8.05
N SER A 368 -2.45 -11.11 -7.19
CA SER A 368 -2.79 -10.91 -5.79
C SER A 368 -3.58 -9.61 -5.74
N ASN A 369 -4.87 -9.70 -5.42
CA ASN A 369 -5.56 -8.56 -4.83
C ASN A 369 -4.89 -8.34 -3.47
N ASN A 370 -3.74 -7.67 -3.49
CA ASN A 370 -3.20 -7.06 -2.30
C ASN A 370 -4.13 -5.91 -2.01
#